data_AF-A0A165QE06-F1
#
_entry.id   AF-A0A165QE06-F1
#
_cell.length_a   1.000
_cell.length_b   1.000
_cell.length_c   1.000
_cell.angle_alpha   90.00
_cell.angle_beta   90.00
_cell.angle_gamma   90.00
#
_symmetry.space_group_name_H-M   'P 1'
#
loop_
_entity.id
_entity.type
_entity.pdbx_description
1 polymer ?
#
loop_
_entity_poly.entity_id
_entity_poly.type
_entity_poly.pdbx_seq_one_letter_code
_entity_poly.pdbx_strand_id
1 'polypeptide(L)'
;MLTIENCISWLWTSVRAQQLSNIVNLSLGFSYDMGSLGDGFGRSMWNVIGYCTSLRYLYLFRSNERGPPICYPEMQTQLQTLNIHRLSSLHIDDSDVHISNLIRWIHVGAAAHSTPGSLKCFKLQCIGGLAPYSASDLTKILATHHPSLEILVLQGVRRLRPIFLKEICDSFPLLRGLSIYQRKGCREEYNESGRCSWDYPVSAYAKALAGTNIRHFESNFPWTSSSFSPRALDRLLAAEAIAGDETTPSPPRLIPARYHKRIVEDDDVYPEEDDDRMADDVAAFVIPFASVCAHLQSFAIRYAGTPVLSCRIARHTGLRVVECIRINTDDEELEVWNPPRNATWSNIPIPELFLQP
;
A
#
# COMPACT_ATOMS: atom_id res chain seq x y z
N MET A 1 -8.24 -9.50 -20.92
CA MET A 1 -8.75 -9.71 -19.55
C MET A 1 -10.26 -9.87 -19.68
N LEU A 2 -10.82 -11.04 -19.36
CA LEU A 2 -12.28 -11.25 -19.42
C LEU A 2 -12.89 -10.63 -18.16
N THR A 3 -13.62 -9.52 -18.29
CA THR A 3 -14.44 -8.97 -17.21
C THR A 3 -15.80 -9.71 -17.23
N ILE A 4 -16.01 -10.56 -16.24
CA ILE A 4 -17.09 -11.56 -16.20
C ILE A 4 -18.48 -10.95 -15.88
N GLU A 5 -18.61 -9.63 -15.74
CA GLU A 5 -19.86 -8.99 -15.29
C GLU A 5 -21.08 -9.32 -16.17
N ASN A 6 -20.91 -9.60 -17.46
CA ASN A 6 -22.02 -9.92 -18.38
C ASN A 6 -22.23 -11.43 -18.67
N CYS A 7 -21.34 -12.32 -18.21
CA CYS A 7 -21.46 -13.77 -18.49
C CYS A 7 -22.16 -14.55 -17.36
N ILE A 8 -22.39 -13.92 -16.21
CA ILE A 8 -22.81 -14.59 -14.98
C ILE A 8 -24.22 -15.16 -15.09
N SER A 9 -25.22 -14.47 -15.65
CA SER A 9 -26.58 -15.05 -15.70
C SER A 9 -26.66 -16.34 -16.54
N TRP A 10 -25.81 -16.47 -17.57
CA TRP A 10 -25.72 -17.65 -18.44
C TRP A 10 -24.86 -18.78 -17.86
N LEU A 11 -23.80 -18.44 -17.11
CA LEU A 11 -22.93 -19.44 -16.49
C LEU A 11 -23.65 -20.23 -15.37
N TRP A 12 -24.63 -19.64 -14.69
CA TRP A 12 -25.21 -20.25 -13.49
C TRP A 12 -26.08 -21.48 -13.73
N THR A 13 -26.67 -21.62 -14.91
CA THR A 13 -27.45 -22.81 -15.29
C THR A 13 -26.59 -23.94 -15.85
N SER A 14 -25.40 -23.62 -16.40
CA SER A 14 -24.54 -24.60 -17.10
C SER A 14 -23.25 -24.99 -16.34
N VAL A 15 -22.75 -24.16 -15.41
CA VAL A 15 -21.46 -24.36 -14.72
C VAL A 15 -21.53 -25.29 -13.51
N ARG A 16 -22.72 -25.72 -13.07
CA ARG A 16 -22.85 -26.68 -11.96
C ARG A 16 -22.11 -28.01 -12.17
N ALA A 17 -21.63 -28.30 -13.38
CA ALA A 17 -20.90 -29.54 -13.70
C ALA A 17 -19.42 -29.37 -14.11
N GLN A 18 -18.94 -28.16 -14.43
CA GLN A 18 -17.56 -27.97 -14.93
C GLN A 18 -16.77 -27.04 -14.00
N GLN A 19 -15.80 -27.61 -13.28
CA GLN A 19 -14.80 -26.82 -12.56
C GLN A 19 -14.06 -25.92 -13.55
N LEU A 20 -13.88 -24.64 -13.20
CA LEU A 20 -13.13 -23.67 -13.99
C LEU A 20 -11.62 -23.82 -13.73
N SER A 21 -11.11 -25.04 -13.86
CA SER A 21 -9.75 -25.42 -13.47
C SER A 21 -8.63 -24.79 -14.31
N ASN A 22 -8.95 -24.17 -15.44
CA ASN A 22 -7.95 -23.47 -16.28
C ASN A 22 -7.77 -22.00 -15.89
N ILE A 23 -8.59 -21.47 -14.97
CA ILE A 23 -8.51 -20.07 -14.53
C ILE A 23 -7.43 -19.94 -13.45
N VAL A 24 -6.31 -19.31 -13.83
CA VAL A 24 -5.17 -18.99 -12.94
C VAL A 24 -5.28 -17.57 -12.37
N ASN A 25 -5.85 -16.65 -13.13
CA ASN A 25 -6.00 -15.23 -12.80
C ASN A 25 -7.48 -14.85 -12.84
N LEU A 26 -8.00 -14.26 -11.77
CA LEU A 26 -9.38 -13.80 -11.70
C LEU A 26 -9.44 -12.39 -11.10
N SER A 27 -10.05 -11.48 -11.85
CA SER A 27 -10.47 -10.17 -11.37
C SER A 27 -12.00 -10.14 -11.28
N LEU A 28 -12.54 -9.82 -10.11
CA LEU A 28 -13.98 -9.87 -9.87
C LEU A 28 -14.49 -8.58 -9.23
N GLY A 29 -15.39 -7.92 -9.96
CA GLY A 29 -16.10 -6.73 -9.50
C GLY A 29 -17.32 -7.10 -8.66
N PHE A 30 -17.44 -6.52 -7.47
CA PHE A 30 -18.63 -6.59 -6.64
C PHE A 30 -19.48 -5.34 -6.92
N SER A 31 -20.59 -5.54 -7.63
CA SER A 31 -21.61 -4.51 -7.83
C SER A 31 -22.75 -4.68 -6.83
N TYR A 32 -23.42 -3.58 -6.53
CA TYR A 32 -24.74 -3.60 -5.91
C TYR A 32 -25.77 -3.59 -7.01
N ASP A 33 -26.58 -4.65 -7.11
CA ASP A 33 -27.78 -4.59 -7.93
C ASP A 33 -28.90 -3.98 -7.07
N MET A 34 -29.21 -2.71 -7.35
CA MET A 34 -30.23 -1.92 -6.64
C MET A 34 -31.61 -2.60 -6.62
N GLY A 35 -31.85 -3.58 -7.49
CA GLY A 35 -33.11 -4.32 -7.58
C GLY A 35 -33.29 -5.44 -6.55
N SER A 36 -32.24 -5.88 -5.84
CA SER A 36 -32.33 -6.95 -4.85
C SER A 36 -31.97 -6.43 -3.46
N LEU A 37 -32.98 -6.02 -2.69
CA LEU A 37 -32.89 -5.71 -1.25
C LEU A 37 -32.49 -6.94 -0.38
N GLY A 38 -31.95 -8.01 -0.97
CA GLY A 38 -31.61 -9.25 -0.30
C GLY A 38 -30.15 -9.64 -0.49
N ASP A 39 -29.56 -10.22 0.55
CA ASP A 39 -28.16 -10.66 0.72
C ASP A 39 -27.57 -11.61 -0.35
N GLY A 40 -28.23 -11.80 -1.50
CA GLY A 40 -27.94 -12.85 -2.47
C GLY A 40 -26.79 -12.54 -3.43
N PHE A 41 -26.66 -11.30 -3.90
CA PHE A 41 -25.77 -11.01 -5.03
C PHE A 41 -24.28 -11.16 -4.67
N GLY A 42 -23.86 -10.66 -3.50
CA GLY A 42 -22.48 -10.83 -3.03
C GLY A 42 -22.09 -12.30 -2.88
N ARG A 43 -23.00 -13.16 -2.40
CA ARG A 43 -22.75 -14.62 -2.25
C ARG A 43 -22.46 -15.29 -3.59
N SER A 44 -23.09 -14.80 -4.66
CA SER A 44 -22.94 -15.38 -6.00
C SER A 44 -21.51 -15.22 -6.53
N MET A 45 -20.92 -14.04 -6.35
CA MET A 45 -19.56 -13.73 -6.79
C MET A 45 -18.54 -14.62 -6.09
N TRP A 46 -18.69 -14.83 -4.77
CA TRP A 46 -17.82 -15.72 -4.02
C TRP A 46 -17.87 -17.17 -4.53
N ASN A 47 -19.04 -17.67 -4.97
CA ASN A 47 -19.15 -19.02 -5.52
C ASN A 47 -18.31 -19.20 -6.79
N VAL A 48 -18.21 -18.17 -7.64
CA VAL A 48 -17.36 -18.21 -8.85
C VAL A 48 -15.91 -18.53 -8.48
N ILE A 49 -15.40 -17.88 -7.44
CA ILE A 49 -14.02 -18.08 -6.98
C ILE A 49 -13.83 -19.52 -6.45
N GLY A 50 -14.87 -20.11 -5.82
CA GLY A 50 -14.90 -21.52 -5.40
C GLY A 50 -14.82 -22.54 -6.53
N TYR A 51 -15.20 -22.17 -7.75
CA TYR A 51 -15.09 -23.05 -8.93
C TYR A 51 -13.71 -22.99 -9.61
N CYS A 52 -12.88 -22.00 -9.29
CA CYS A 52 -11.55 -21.78 -9.87
C CYS A 52 -10.46 -22.50 -9.05
N THR A 53 -10.34 -23.82 -9.19
CA THR A 53 -9.44 -24.64 -8.35
C THR A 53 -7.94 -24.46 -8.59
N SER A 54 -7.57 -23.88 -9.74
CA SER A 54 -6.17 -23.55 -10.11
C SER A 54 -5.83 -22.08 -9.92
N LEU A 55 -6.70 -21.31 -9.26
CA LEU A 55 -6.52 -19.88 -9.06
C LEU A 55 -5.23 -19.60 -8.27
N ARG A 56 -4.42 -18.67 -8.77
CA ARG A 56 -3.17 -18.21 -8.15
C ARG A 56 -3.17 -16.71 -7.88
N TYR A 57 -3.89 -15.93 -8.68
CA TYR A 57 -3.95 -14.48 -8.56
C TYR A 57 -5.40 -14.06 -8.51
N LEU A 58 -5.78 -13.42 -7.40
CA LEU A 58 -7.14 -12.99 -7.16
C LEU A 58 -7.16 -11.49 -6.88
N TYR A 59 -7.89 -10.76 -7.71
CA TYR A 59 -8.19 -9.36 -7.52
C TYR A 59 -9.69 -9.16 -7.32
N LEU A 60 -10.08 -8.65 -6.17
CA LEU A 60 -11.45 -8.31 -5.83
C LEU A 60 -11.55 -6.80 -5.73
N PHE A 61 -12.54 -6.22 -6.38
CA PHE A 61 -12.75 -4.77 -6.34
C PHE A 61 -14.24 -4.44 -6.31
N ARG A 62 -14.56 -3.26 -5.83
CA ARG A 62 -15.90 -2.71 -5.88
C ARG A 62 -16.12 -2.08 -7.26
N SER A 63 -17.07 -2.58 -8.05
CA SER A 63 -17.26 -2.11 -9.43
C SER A 63 -17.99 -0.76 -9.53
N ASN A 64 -18.62 -0.31 -8.45
CA ASN A 64 -19.23 1.00 -8.34
C ASN A 64 -18.76 1.71 -7.07
N GLU A 65 -18.13 2.88 -7.19
CA GLU A 65 -17.61 3.65 -6.05
C GLU A 65 -18.68 4.06 -5.03
N ARG A 66 -19.97 4.04 -5.41
CA ARG A 66 -21.11 4.29 -4.51
C ARG A 66 -21.71 3.01 -3.95
N GLY A 67 -21.27 1.84 -4.40
CA GLY A 67 -21.70 0.55 -3.89
C GLY A 67 -21.23 0.29 -2.45
N PRO A 68 -21.81 -0.70 -1.76
CA PRO A 68 -21.31 -1.15 -0.48
C PRO A 68 -19.90 -1.72 -0.65
N PRO A 69 -19.10 -1.70 0.43
CA PRO A 69 -17.78 -2.33 0.41
C PRO A 69 -17.88 -3.84 0.18
N ILE A 70 -16.76 -4.47 -0.18
CA ILE A 70 -16.69 -5.93 -0.32
C ILE A 70 -16.87 -6.59 1.04
N CYS A 71 -17.97 -7.32 1.20
CA CYS A 71 -18.24 -8.16 2.36
C CYS A 71 -17.75 -9.59 2.14
N TYR A 72 -17.21 -10.18 3.20
CA TYR A 72 -16.70 -11.54 3.19
C TYR A 72 -17.80 -12.56 3.48
N PRO A 73 -17.79 -13.72 2.81
CA PRO A 73 -18.85 -14.70 2.95
C PRO A 73 -18.84 -15.32 4.34
N GLU A 74 -20.03 -15.63 4.86
CA GLU A 74 -20.15 -16.45 6.06
C GLU A 74 -19.84 -17.92 5.72
N MET A 75 -19.09 -18.60 6.61
CA MET A 75 -18.63 -19.98 6.45
C MET A 75 -19.73 -21.05 6.31
N GLN A 76 -21.00 -20.69 6.48
CA GLN A 76 -22.12 -21.62 6.28
C GLN A 76 -22.34 -21.96 4.80
N THR A 77 -21.69 -21.23 3.90
CA THR A 77 -21.73 -21.47 2.46
C THR A 77 -20.70 -22.53 2.04
N GLN A 78 -20.94 -23.20 0.90
CA GLN A 78 -20.04 -24.20 0.29
C GLN A 78 -18.64 -23.67 -0.08
N LEU A 79 -18.35 -22.40 0.25
CA LEU A 79 -17.09 -21.70 0.02
C LEU A 79 -15.92 -22.19 0.88
N GLN A 80 -16.11 -23.24 1.68
CA GLN A 80 -15.01 -23.96 2.34
C GLN A 80 -13.98 -24.51 1.34
N THR A 81 -14.31 -24.60 0.06
CA THR A 81 -13.41 -25.08 -1.02
C THR A 81 -12.47 -24.02 -1.57
N LEU A 82 -12.65 -22.75 -1.19
CA LEU A 82 -11.85 -21.65 -1.72
C LEU A 82 -10.44 -21.69 -1.13
N ASN A 83 -9.50 -22.14 -1.95
CA ASN A 83 -8.15 -22.45 -1.53
C ASN A 83 -7.24 -21.20 -1.55
N ILE A 84 -7.48 -20.24 -0.63
CA ILE A 84 -6.56 -19.09 -0.43
C ILE A 84 -5.13 -19.57 -0.26
N HIS A 85 -4.96 -20.72 0.36
CA HIS A 85 -3.66 -21.32 0.66
C HIS A 85 -2.79 -21.53 -0.58
N ARG A 86 -3.41 -21.66 -1.76
CA ARG A 86 -2.75 -21.79 -3.07
C ARG A 86 -2.57 -20.48 -3.82
N LEU A 87 -3.15 -19.37 -3.36
CA LEU A 87 -2.95 -18.08 -3.98
C LEU A 87 -1.48 -17.67 -3.81
N SER A 88 -0.90 -17.13 -4.88
CA SER A 88 0.37 -16.41 -4.85
C SER A 88 0.14 -14.92 -4.61
N SER A 89 -1.01 -14.40 -5.05
CA SER A 89 -1.37 -12.99 -4.91
C SER A 89 -2.85 -12.83 -4.57
N LEU A 90 -3.14 -12.01 -3.57
CA LEU A 90 -4.49 -11.62 -3.17
C LEU A 90 -4.56 -10.11 -3.02
N HIS A 91 -5.45 -9.49 -3.78
CA HIS A 91 -5.70 -8.05 -3.77
C HIS A 91 -7.19 -7.83 -3.55
N ILE A 92 -7.55 -7.09 -2.50
CA ILE A 92 -8.92 -6.72 -2.17
C ILE A 92 -9.00 -5.20 -2.04
N ASP A 93 -9.57 -4.55 -3.05
CA ASP A 93 -9.86 -3.12 -3.04
C ASP A 93 -11.27 -2.85 -2.53
N ASP A 94 -11.41 -1.77 -1.77
CA ASP A 94 -12.69 -1.31 -1.21
C ASP A 94 -13.38 -2.34 -0.29
N SER A 95 -12.58 -3.00 0.55
CA SER A 95 -13.04 -3.95 1.57
C SER A 95 -13.84 -3.29 2.69
N ASP A 96 -14.77 -4.08 3.26
CA ASP A 96 -15.41 -3.79 4.54
C ASP A 96 -14.39 -3.81 5.69
N VAL A 97 -14.71 -3.13 6.81
CA VAL A 97 -13.85 -3.06 8.00
C VAL A 97 -13.94 -4.30 8.89
N HIS A 98 -15.01 -5.08 8.77
CA HIS A 98 -15.26 -6.30 9.52
C HIS A 98 -14.62 -7.52 8.84
N ILE A 99 -13.29 -7.58 8.92
CA ILE A 99 -12.48 -8.63 8.27
C ILE A 99 -12.45 -9.98 9.03
N SER A 100 -13.30 -10.19 10.04
CA SER A 100 -13.29 -11.43 10.83
C SER A 100 -13.54 -12.67 9.98
N ASN A 101 -14.43 -12.55 8.99
CA ASN A 101 -14.68 -13.62 8.02
C ASN A 101 -13.49 -13.85 7.08
N LEU A 102 -12.74 -12.82 6.68
CA LEU A 102 -11.49 -12.99 5.91
C LEU A 102 -10.43 -13.75 6.73
N ILE A 103 -10.23 -13.34 7.99
CA ILE A 103 -9.30 -14.00 8.91
C ILE A 103 -9.67 -15.48 9.07
N ARG A 104 -10.96 -15.75 9.30
CA ARG A 104 -11.48 -17.12 9.40
C ARG A 104 -11.28 -17.90 8.10
N TRP A 105 -11.42 -17.24 6.95
CA TRP A 105 -11.22 -17.83 5.64
C TRP A 105 -9.78 -18.27 5.39
N ILE A 106 -8.80 -17.44 5.76
CA ILE A 106 -7.38 -17.81 5.73
C ILE A 106 -7.12 -19.00 6.66
N HIS A 107 -7.66 -18.96 7.87
CA HIS A 107 -7.42 -20.01 8.86
C HIS A 107 -7.98 -21.38 8.45
N VAL A 108 -9.21 -21.43 7.93
CA VAL A 108 -9.83 -22.67 7.42
C VAL A 108 -9.09 -23.18 6.19
N GLY A 109 -8.70 -22.29 5.26
CA GLY A 109 -7.91 -22.66 4.09
C GLY A 109 -6.56 -23.29 4.49
N ALA A 110 -5.89 -22.74 5.50
CA ALA A 110 -4.65 -23.28 6.03
C ALA A 110 -4.85 -24.64 6.73
N ALA A 111 -5.91 -24.80 7.53
CA ALA A 111 -6.21 -26.06 8.22
C ALA A 111 -6.45 -27.25 7.27
N ALA A 112 -6.86 -26.98 6.03
CA ALA A 112 -7.02 -28.00 4.99
C ALA A 112 -5.70 -28.48 4.36
N HIS A 113 -4.55 -27.89 4.73
CA HIS A 113 -3.25 -28.18 4.12
C HIS A 113 -2.18 -28.44 5.18
N SER A 114 -1.25 -29.34 4.88
CA SER A 114 -0.11 -29.67 5.75
C SER A 114 1.10 -28.76 5.52
N THR A 115 1.17 -28.07 4.39
CA THR A 115 2.29 -27.19 4.04
C THR A 115 1.96 -25.73 4.37
N PRO A 116 2.93 -24.83 4.50
CA PRO A 116 2.68 -23.38 4.50
C PRO A 116 2.04 -22.93 3.18
N GLY A 117 1.32 -21.80 3.24
CA GLY A 117 0.60 -21.25 2.09
C GLY A 117 1.52 -20.49 1.15
N SER A 118 1.13 -20.38 -0.12
CA SER A 118 1.98 -19.83 -1.18
C SER A 118 1.90 -18.32 -1.39
N LEU A 119 1.17 -17.61 -0.53
CA LEU A 119 0.90 -16.19 -0.70
C LEU A 119 2.20 -15.38 -0.59
N LYS A 120 2.50 -14.63 -1.63
CA LYS A 120 3.66 -13.74 -1.75
C LYS A 120 3.27 -12.27 -1.71
N CYS A 121 2.11 -11.94 -2.26
CA CYS A 121 1.58 -10.58 -2.29
C CYS A 121 0.21 -10.52 -1.64
N PHE A 122 0.03 -9.64 -0.67
CA PHE A 122 -1.25 -9.39 -0.05
C PHE A 122 -1.52 -7.89 -0.01
N LYS A 123 -2.62 -7.46 -0.65
CA LYS A 123 -3.10 -6.07 -0.62
C LYS A 123 -4.53 -6.03 -0.13
N LEU A 124 -4.75 -5.24 0.91
CA LEU A 124 -6.06 -4.98 1.48
C LEU A 124 -6.25 -3.47 1.63
N GLN A 125 -7.27 -2.93 0.97
CA GLN A 125 -7.71 -1.56 1.13
C GLN A 125 -9.09 -1.53 1.80
N CYS A 126 -9.17 -0.97 3.01
CA CYS A 126 -10.42 -0.84 3.77
C CYS A 126 -10.99 0.58 3.68
N ILE A 127 -12.29 0.70 3.36
CA ILE A 127 -12.95 2.01 3.23
C ILE A 127 -13.08 2.70 4.61
N GLY A 128 -13.63 2.02 5.62
CA GLY A 128 -13.90 2.66 6.93
C GLY A 128 -12.72 2.75 7.91
N GLY A 129 -11.54 2.25 7.53
CA GLY A 129 -10.39 2.13 8.43
C GLY A 129 -10.46 0.91 9.36
N LEU A 130 -9.55 -0.02 9.16
CA LEU A 130 -9.35 -1.23 9.95
C LEU A 130 -8.91 -0.88 11.38
N ALA A 131 -9.58 -1.46 12.37
CA ALA A 131 -9.19 -1.28 13.77
C ALA A 131 -7.81 -1.90 14.04
N PRO A 132 -7.00 -1.34 14.96
CA PRO A 132 -5.64 -1.83 15.23
C PRO A 132 -5.58 -3.31 15.62
N TYR A 133 -6.54 -3.78 16.42
CA TYR A 133 -6.60 -5.18 16.85
C TYR A 133 -6.87 -6.11 15.65
N SER A 134 -7.83 -5.76 14.78
CA SER A 134 -8.12 -6.54 13.56
C SER A 134 -6.92 -6.56 12.60
N ALA A 135 -6.21 -5.44 12.45
CA ALA A 135 -4.98 -5.39 11.66
C ALA A 135 -3.89 -6.30 12.25
N SER A 136 -3.77 -6.33 13.58
CA SER A 136 -2.84 -7.20 14.30
C SER A 136 -3.19 -8.68 14.15
N ASP A 137 -4.46 -9.04 14.29
CA ASP A 137 -4.93 -10.41 14.13
C ASP A 137 -4.76 -10.91 12.70
N LEU A 138 -5.07 -10.06 11.71
CA LEU A 138 -4.81 -10.36 10.29
C LEU A 138 -3.32 -10.60 10.05
N THR A 139 -2.46 -9.71 10.55
CA THR A 139 -1.00 -9.82 10.42
C THR A 139 -0.48 -11.13 11.01
N LYS A 140 -0.92 -11.50 12.21
CA LYS A 140 -0.53 -12.75 12.89
C LYS A 140 -0.97 -13.99 12.10
N ILE A 141 -2.20 -14.00 11.60
CA ILE A 141 -2.75 -15.13 10.85
C ILE A 141 -2.04 -15.27 9.50
N LEU A 142 -1.78 -14.15 8.81
CA LEU A 142 -0.95 -14.15 7.60
C LEU A 142 0.47 -14.65 7.89
N ALA A 143 1.14 -14.20 8.95
CA ALA A 143 2.49 -14.65 9.28
C ALA A 143 2.55 -16.14 9.63
N THR A 144 1.54 -16.64 10.35
CA THR A 144 1.45 -18.04 10.76
C THR A 144 1.26 -18.97 9.55
N HIS A 145 0.41 -18.60 8.60
CA HIS A 145 0.01 -19.48 7.51
C HIS A 145 0.72 -19.18 6.18
N HIS A 146 1.25 -17.97 6.01
CA HIS A 146 1.91 -17.47 4.80
C HIS A 146 3.25 -16.80 5.13
N PRO A 147 4.23 -17.53 5.71
CA PRO A 147 5.53 -16.96 6.09
C PRO A 147 6.38 -16.51 4.88
N SER A 148 6.00 -16.90 3.66
CA SER A 148 6.67 -16.53 2.40
C SER A 148 6.24 -15.15 1.85
N LEU A 149 5.49 -14.36 2.62
CA LEU A 149 4.99 -13.07 2.15
C LEU A 149 6.15 -12.12 1.85
N GLU A 150 6.20 -11.60 0.62
CA GLU A 150 7.23 -10.70 0.11
C GLU A 150 6.71 -9.25 0.00
N ILE A 151 5.41 -9.06 -0.24
CA ILE A 151 4.75 -7.75 -0.34
C ILE A 151 3.50 -7.73 0.55
N LEU A 152 3.42 -6.72 1.42
CA LEU A 152 2.26 -6.45 2.25
C LEU A 152 1.79 -5.00 2.05
N VAL A 153 0.54 -4.85 1.63
CA VAL A 153 -0.12 -3.55 1.46
C VAL A 153 -1.35 -3.51 2.36
N LEU A 154 -1.32 -2.69 3.40
CA LEU A 154 -2.43 -2.48 4.32
C LEU A 154 -2.88 -1.02 4.23
N GLN A 155 -3.87 -0.77 3.40
CA GLN A 155 -4.43 0.55 3.20
C GLN A 155 -5.66 0.77 4.08
N GLY A 156 -5.56 1.75 4.97
CA GLY A 156 -6.63 2.13 5.87
C GLY A 156 -6.56 1.43 7.21
N VAL A 157 -5.43 1.51 7.92
CA VAL A 157 -5.32 1.10 9.33
C VAL A 157 -5.59 2.32 10.22
N ARG A 158 -6.39 2.17 11.28
CA ARG A 158 -6.64 3.25 12.25
C ARG A 158 -5.51 3.31 13.28
N ARG A 159 -5.11 4.50 13.72
CA ARG A 159 -4.14 4.74 14.81
C ARG A 159 -2.89 3.86 14.69
N LEU A 160 -2.17 4.07 13.60
CA LEU A 160 -0.98 3.29 13.33
C LEU A 160 0.11 3.68 14.33
N ARG A 161 0.77 2.68 14.93
CA ARG A 161 1.84 2.91 15.91
C ARG A 161 3.15 2.31 15.41
N PRO A 162 4.32 2.90 15.72
CA PRO A 162 5.61 2.35 15.31
C PRO A 162 5.80 0.87 15.71
N ILE A 163 5.32 0.47 16.88
CA ILE A 163 5.41 -0.91 17.36
C ILE A 163 4.73 -1.91 16.42
N PHE A 164 3.62 -1.53 15.77
CA PHE A 164 2.92 -2.41 14.85
C PHE A 164 3.71 -2.63 13.55
N LEU A 165 4.43 -1.62 13.05
CA LEU A 165 5.35 -1.80 11.91
C LEU A 165 6.49 -2.75 12.27
N LYS A 166 7.02 -2.63 13.49
CA LYS A 166 8.04 -3.55 13.99
C LYS A 166 7.50 -4.98 14.07
N GLU A 167 6.30 -5.17 14.62
CA GLU A 167 5.63 -6.47 14.69
C GLU A 167 5.42 -7.09 13.30
N ILE A 168 5.00 -6.30 12.31
CA ILE A 168 4.90 -6.76 10.91
C ILE A 168 6.26 -7.26 10.43
N CYS A 169 7.32 -6.45 10.57
CA CYS A 169 8.64 -6.81 10.03
C CYS A 169 9.26 -8.01 10.74
N ASP A 170 9.09 -8.11 12.06
CA ASP A 170 9.52 -9.28 12.84
C ASP A 170 8.76 -10.55 12.41
N SER A 171 7.48 -10.42 12.04
CA SER A 171 6.62 -11.54 11.62
C SER A 171 6.88 -12.01 10.19
N PHE A 172 7.39 -11.14 9.31
CA PHE A 172 7.64 -11.43 7.90
C PHE A 172 9.11 -11.15 7.53
N PRO A 173 10.05 -12.07 7.82
CA PRO A 173 11.48 -11.85 7.57
C PRO A 173 11.84 -11.74 6.08
N LEU A 174 10.98 -12.23 5.20
CA LEU A 174 11.13 -12.16 3.74
C LEU A 174 10.47 -10.93 3.11
N LEU A 175 9.84 -10.06 3.91
CA LEU A 175 9.14 -8.88 3.43
C LEU A 175 10.11 -7.90 2.78
N ARG A 176 9.84 -7.55 1.51
CA ARG A 176 10.61 -6.61 0.70
C ARG A 176 9.83 -5.34 0.41
N GLY A 177 8.51 -5.46 0.22
CA GLY A 177 7.61 -4.34 -0.01
C GLY A 177 6.63 -4.17 1.14
N LEU A 178 6.57 -2.99 1.74
CA LEU A 178 5.58 -2.64 2.75
C LEU A 178 4.92 -1.31 2.38
N SER A 179 3.60 -1.35 2.19
CA SER A 179 2.78 -0.15 2.02
C SER A 179 1.75 -0.09 3.14
N ILE A 180 1.75 1.00 3.91
CA ILE A 180 0.88 1.11 5.08
C ILE A 180 0.28 2.51 5.21
N TYR A 181 -1.05 2.57 5.21
CA TYR A 181 -1.77 3.84 5.20
C TYR A 181 -2.60 3.97 6.44
N GLN A 182 -2.42 5.08 7.13
CA GLN A 182 -3.29 5.44 8.23
C GLN A 182 -4.59 6.07 7.69
N ARG A 183 -5.73 5.68 8.26
CA ARG A 183 -7.02 6.33 7.98
C ARG A 183 -7.69 6.77 9.27
N LYS A 184 -8.23 7.98 9.26
CA LYS A 184 -9.17 8.44 10.29
C LYS A 184 -10.52 7.79 9.97
N GLY A 185 -11.15 7.13 10.95
CA GLY A 185 -12.24 6.17 10.70
C GLY A 185 -13.47 6.72 9.96
N CYS A 186 -14.47 5.87 9.72
CA CYS A 186 -15.60 6.08 8.78
C CYS A 186 -16.34 7.45 8.80
N ARG A 187 -16.26 8.25 9.85
CA ARG A 187 -16.96 9.56 9.93
C ARG A 187 -16.15 10.74 9.41
N GLU A 188 -14.83 10.63 9.36
CA GLU A 188 -13.94 11.72 8.92
C GLU A 188 -13.49 11.56 7.47
N GLU A 189 -13.99 10.53 6.76
CA GLU A 189 -13.85 10.32 5.31
C GLU A 189 -14.31 11.51 4.47
N TYR A 190 -15.20 12.35 5.01
CA TYR A 190 -15.77 13.50 4.30
C TYR A 190 -14.94 14.79 4.40
N ASN A 191 -13.85 14.79 5.19
CA ASN A 191 -12.92 15.91 5.14
C ASN A 191 -11.98 15.70 3.94
N GLU A 192 -12.34 16.31 2.81
CA GLU A 192 -11.64 16.31 1.52
C GLU A 192 -10.13 16.55 1.60
N SER A 193 -9.67 17.14 2.70
CA SER A 193 -8.24 17.33 2.97
C SER A 193 -7.47 16.03 3.21
N GLY A 194 -8.11 14.87 3.44
CA GLY A 194 -7.55 13.49 3.45
C GLY A 194 -6.27 13.26 4.26
N ARG A 195 -5.81 14.28 4.98
CA ARG A 195 -4.56 14.34 5.72
C ARG A 195 -4.77 13.52 6.97
N CYS A 196 -4.18 12.33 6.98
CA CYS A 196 -4.12 11.55 8.19
C CYS A 196 -2.96 12.08 9.04
N SER A 197 -3.26 12.63 10.22
CA SER A 197 -2.22 12.93 11.21
C SER A 197 -1.73 11.61 11.80
N TRP A 198 -0.47 11.29 11.59
CA TRP A 198 0.16 10.14 12.23
C TRP A 198 0.49 10.51 13.68
N ASP A 199 0.26 9.58 14.62
CA ASP A 199 0.33 9.87 16.06
C ASP A 199 1.77 10.05 16.59
N TYR A 200 2.77 9.76 15.77
CA TYR A 200 4.19 9.76 16.13
C TYR A 200 5.02 10.45 15.02
N PRO A 201 6.22 10.96 15.34
CA PRO A 201 7.10 11.52 14.33
C PRO A 201 7.60 10.45 13.36
N VAL A 202 7.87 10.85 12.13
CA VAL A 202 8.37 9.99 11.03
C VAL A 202 9.60 9.17 11.46
N SER A 203 10.50 9.77 12.25
CA SER A 203 11.71 9.10 12.75
C SER A 203 11.43 7.89 13.65
N ALA A 204 10.30 7.87 14.38
CA ALA A 204 9.91 6.73 15.19
C ALA A 204 9.50 5.54 14.31
N TYR A 205 8.78 5.79 13.20
CA TYR A 205 8.43 4.77 12.21
C TYR A 205 9.65 4.26 11.46
N ALA A 206 10.57 5.15 11.08
CA ALA A 206 11.83 4.74 10.48
C ALA A 206 12.62 3.79 11.40
N LYS A 207 12.75 4.14 12.70
CA LYS A 207 13.40 3.28 13.69
C LYS A 207 12.72 1.91 13.82
N ALA A 208 11.40 1.83 13.70
CA ALA A 208 10.68 0.57 13.74
C ALA A 208 10.99 -0.35 12.54
N LEU A 209 11.44 0.22 11.41
CA LEU A 209 11.88 -0.51 10.22
C LEU A 209 13.41 -0.74 10.17
N ALA A 210 14.15 -0.28 11.19
CA ALA A 210 15.60 -0.46 11.24
C ALA A 210 15.96 -1.96 11.32
N GLY A 211 16.99 -2.37 10.57
CA GLY A 211 17.45 -3.76 10.53
C GLY A 211 16.57 -4.72 9.74
N THR A 212 15.54 -4.23 9.04
CA THR A 212 14.64 -5.05 8.21
C THR A 212 15.19 -5.23 6.79
N ASN A 213 14.63 -6.21 6.06
CA ASN A 213 14.93 -6.47 4.64
C ASN A 213 14.09 -5.63 3.67
N ILE A 214 13.36 -4.64 4.17
CA ILE A 214 12.48 -3.80 3.35
C ILE A 214 13.28 -3.02 2.31
N ARG A 215 12.89 -3.20 1.05
CA ARG A 215 13.42 -2.51 -0.12
C ARG A 215 12.51 -1.40 -0.59
N HIS A 216 11.20 -1.58 -0.44
CA HIS A 216 10.21 -0.61 -0.88
C HIS A 216 9.29 -0.27 0.27
N PHE A 217 9.22 1.01 0.61
CA PHE A 217 8.34 1.49 1.66
C PHE A 217 7.43 2.59 1.13
N GLU A 218 6.14 2.46 1.41
CA GLU A 218 5.13 3.44 1.01
C GLU A 218 4.19 3.75 2.17
N SER A 219 3.80 5.02 2.30
CA SER A 219 2.84 5.44 3.30
C SER A 219 2.03 6.67 2.86
N ASN A 220 1.18 7.18 3.76
CA ASN A 220 0.47 8.43 3.58
C ASN A 220 0.75 9.42 4.72
N PHE A 221 2.04 9.61 5.04
CA PHE A 221 2.41 10.66 5.99
C PHE A 221 1.83 12.01 5.54
N PRO A 222 1.36 12.86 6.49
CA PRO A 222 0.92 14.19 6.15
C PRO A 222 2.15 14.98 5.70
N TRP A 223 2.29 15.15 4.39
CA TRP A 223 3.27 16.06 3.83
C TRP A 223 2.64 17.45 3.80
N THR A 224 3.23 18.37 4.53
CA THR A 224 2.95 19.81 4.39
C THR A 224 4.29 20.50 4.13
N SER A 225 4.28 21.56 3.32
CA SER A 225 5.44 22.47 3.14
C SER A 225 5.86 23.20 4.44
N SER A 226 5.21 22.90 5.55
CA SER A 226 5.53 23.38 6.90
C SER A 226 6.10 22.27 7.80
N SER A 227 6.28 21.06 7.27
CA SER A 227 6.87 19.93 7.99
C SER A 227 8.40 20.01 7.90
N PHE A 228 9.01 20.80 8.77
CA PHE A 228 10.46 21.02 8.72
C PHE A 228 11.24 19.71 8.94
N SER A 229 12.22 19.45 8.07
CA SER A 229 13.24 18.42 8.33
C SER A 229 13.95 18.70 9.65
N PRO A 230 14.49 17.70 10.37
CA PRO A 230 15.33 17.95 11.55
C PRO A 230 16.47 18.94 11.25
N ARG A 231 17.04 18.91 10.04
CA ARG A 231 18.02 19.93 9.61
C ARG A 231 17.40 21.31 9.41
N ALA A 232 16.23 21.40 8.81
CA ALA A 232 15.51 22.66 8.63
C ALA A 232 15.08 23.23 9.98
N LEU A 233 14.68 22.37 10.93
CA LEU A 233 14.38 22.72 12.30
C LEU A 233 15.63 23.14 13.08
N ASP A 234 16.72 22.36 13.05
CA ASP A 234 18.00 22.72 13.68
C ASP A 234 18.53 24.04 13.13
N ARG A 235 18.33 24.30 11.83
CA ARG A 235 18.71 25.57 11.19
C ARG A 235 17.75 26.71 11.48
N LEU A 236 16.44 26.46 11.60
CA LEU A 236 15.46 27.44 12.07
C LEU A 236 15.76 27.84 13.51
N LEU A 237 16.03 26.87 14.37
CA LEU A 237 16.46 27.08 15.75
C LEU A 237 17.79 27.82 15.82
N ALA A 238 18.75 27.48 14.95
CA ALA A 238 20.01 28.23 14.85
C ALA A 238 19.81 29.66 14.32
N ALA A 239 18.91 29.87 13.35
CA ALA A 239 18.60 31.20 12.81
C ALA A 239 17.84 32.07 13.83
N GLU A 240 16.92 31.48 14.61
CA GLU A 240 16.22 32.16 15.71
C GLU A 240 17.19 32.55 16.82
N ALA A 241 18.17 31.70 17.14
CA ALA A 241 19.24 32.01 18.08
C ALA A 241 20.16 33.16 17.61
N ILE A 242 20.31 33.35 16.29
CA ILE A 242 21.12 34.41 15.68
C ILE A 242 20.30 35.71 15.49
N ALA A 243 19.00 35.60 15.21
CA ALA A 243 18.11 36.76 14.97
C ALA A 243 17.89 37.63 16.23
N GLY A 244 18.24 37.13 17.42
CA GLY A 244 18.32 37.93 18.65
C GLY A 244 19.57 38.82 18.74
N ASP A 245 20.50 38.71 17.79
CA ASP A 245 21.75 39.48 17.73
C ASP A 245 21.81 40.28 16.42
N GLU A 246 21.40 41.55 16.49
CA GLU A 246 21.31 42.50 15.36
C GLU A 246 22.65 42.76 14.65
N THR A 247 23.77 42.24 15.17
CA THR A 247 25.11 42.46 14.60
C THR A 247 25.57 41.35 13.62
N THR A 248 24.81 40.26 13.50
CA THR A 248 25.25 39.08 12.75
C THR A 248 24.79 39.12 11.28
N PRO A 249 25.69 38.92 10.29
CA PRO A 249 25.33 38.89 8.88
C PRO A 249 24.35 37.76 8.58
N SER A 250 23.41 38.02 7.66
CA SER A 250 22.35 37.09 7.26
C SER A 250 22.87 35.67 7.03
N PRO A 251 22.14 34.63 7.50
CA PRO A 251 22.61 33.26 7.43
C PRO A 251 22.87 32.83 5.98
N PRO A 252 23.84 31.92 5.75
CA PRO A 252 24.21 31.45 4.42
C PRO A 252 23.00 30.85 3.70
N ARG A 253 22.74 31.34 2.48
CA ARG A 253 21.71 30.80 1.59
C ARG A 253 22.08 29.39 1.15
N LEU A 254 21.09 28.53 1.10
CA LEU A 254 21.19 27.13 0.70
C LEU A 254 21.63 27.03 -0.77
N ILE A 255 22.50 26.06 -1.08
CA ILE A 255 22.71 25.56 -2.44
C ILE A 255 22.20 24.11 -2.43
N PRO A 256 21.08 23.79 -3.11
CA PRO A 256 20.49 22.46 -3.09
C PRO A 256 21.33 21.44 -3.88
N ALA A 257 21.11 20.15 -3.58
CA ALA A 257 21.59 19.07 -4.45
C ALA A 257 20.94 19.23 -5.83
N ARG A 258 21.73 19.15 -6.92
CA ARG A 258 21.24 19.37 -8.29
C ARG A 258 19.98 18.56 -8.56
N TYR A 259 18.85 19.24 -8.64
CA TYR A 259 17.58 18.69 -9.09
C TYR A 259 17.69 18.46 -10.60
N HIS A 260 17.54 17.23 -11.06
CA HIS A 260 17.36 16.95 -12.49
C HIS A 260 15.86 16.95 -12.78
N LYS A 261 15.28 18.15 -12.90
CA LYS A 261 14.00 18.30 -13.58
C LYS A 261 14.25 17.89 -15.02
N ARG A 262 13.57 16.85 -15.50
CA ARG A 262 13.47 16.59 -16.93
C ARG A 262 12.62 17.75 -17.45
N ILE A 263 13.27 18.84 -17.86
CA ILE A 263 12.61 20.00 -18.45
C ILE A 263 11.95 19.47 -19.72
N VAL A 264 10.63 19.32 -19.67
CA VAL A 264 9.82 19.28 -20.89
C VAL A 264 9.90 20.71 -21.39
N GLU A 265 10.56 20.90 -22.52
CA GLU A 265 10.75 22.20 -23.18
C GLU A 265 9.38 22.73 -23.60
N ASP A 266 8.71 23.49 -22.74
CA ASP A 266 7.60 24.37 -23.10
C ASP A 266 7.83 25.74 -22.44
N ASP A 267 7.80 26.79 -23.27
CA ASP A 267 8.56 28.05 -23.21
C ASP A 267 8.21 29.08 -22.10
N ASP A 268 7.51 28.74 -21.02
CA ASP A 268 7.10 29.72 -20.01
C ASP A 268 7.96 29.65 -18.73
N VAL A 269 9.11 30.34 -18.78
CA VAL A 269 10.09 30.47 -17.68
C VAL A 269 9.54 31.37 -16.56
N TYR A 270 8.86 30.76 -15.58
CA TYR A 270 8.64 31.39 -14.27
C TYR A 270 9.90 31.23 -13.38
N PRO A 271 10.25 32.22 -12.53
CA PRO A 271 11.44 32.16 -11.69
C PRO A 271 11.38 30.97 -10.71
N GLU A 272 12.41 30.12 -10.76
CA GLU A 272 12.56 28.80 -10.12
C GLU A 272 12.76 28.81 -8.59
N GLU A 273 12.53 29.91 -7.88
CA GLU A 273 12.92 30.06 -6.46
C GLU A 273 12.09 29.23 -5.46
N ASP A 274 10.88 28.76 -5.84
CA ASP A 274 10.01 27.96 -4.97
C ASP A 274 10.26 26.45 -5.07
N ASP A 275 10.90 25.96 -6.14
CA ASP A 275 11.12 24.52 -6.38
C ASP A 275 12.18 23.94 -5.40
N ASP A 276 13.18 24.75 -5.03
CA ASP A 276 14.26 24.34 -4.12
C ASP A 276 13.79 24.06 -2.68
N ARG A 277 12.77 24.79 -2.21
CA ARG A 277 12.22 24.61 -0.86
C ARG A 277 11.48 23.28 -0.71
N MET A 278 10.77 22.85 -1.76
CA MET A 278 10.06 21.57 -1.75
C MET A 278 11.01 20.37 -1.71
N ALA A 279 12.17 20.45 -2.37
CA ALA A 279 13.14 19.35 -2.41
C ALA A 279 13.76 19.06 -1.02
N ASP A 280 14.10 20.11 -0.26
CA ASP A 280 14.65 19.98 1.10
C ASP A 280 13.62 19.41 2.09
N ASP A 281 12.35 19.80 1.95
CA ASP A 281 11.24 19.27 2.74
C ASP A 281 10.92 17.80 2.39
N VAL A 282 11.09 17.42 1.14
CA VAL A 282 10.91 16.03 0.71
C VAL A 282 12.00 15.12 1.31
N ALA A 283 13.26 15.56 1.27
CA ALA A 283 14.36 14.82 1.87
C ALA A 283 14.13 14.58 3.37
N ALA A 284 13.42 15.49 4.06
CA ALA A 284 13.02 15.36 5.46
C ALA A 284 12.35 14.02 5.80
N PHE A 285 11.47 13.54 4.92
CA PHE A 285 10.69 12.33 5.14
C PHE A 285 11.48 11.08 4.79
N VAL A 286 12.27 11.15 3.72
CA VAL A 286 13.03 10.00 3.20
C VAL A 286 14.25 9.73 4.07
N ILE A 287 14.99 10.76 4.50
CA ILE A 287 16.28 10.62 5.21
C ILE A 287 16.18 9.74 6.46
N PRO A 288 15.18 9.87 7.35
CA PRO A 288 15.04 8.98 8.50
C PRO A 288 15.02 7.51 8.10
N PHE A 289 14.24 7.12 7.09
CA PHE A 289 14.20 5.75 6.60
C PHE A 289 15.49 5.37 5.87
N ALA A 290 15.92 6.22 4.95
CA ALA A 290 17.14 6.02 4.19
C ALA A 290 18.37 5.95 5.09
N SER A 291 18.38 6.47 6.32
CA SER A 291 19.52 6.34 7.24
C SER A 291 19.54 5.02 8.01
N VAL A 292 18.37 4.50 8.40
CA VAL A 292 18.27 3.32 9.28
C VAL A 292 17.94 2.01 8.55
N CYS A 293 17.26 2.07 7.40
CA CYS A 293 16.82 0.90 6.64
C CYS A 293 17.87 0.50 5.60
N ALA A 294 18.69 -0.51 5.90
CA ALA A 294 19.82 -0.86 5.04
C ALA A 294 19.43 -1.27 3.61
N HIS A 295 18.31 -1.94 3.44
CA HIS A 295 17.96 -2.47 2.13
C HIS A 295 17.03 -1.56 1.33
N LEU A 296 16.70 -0.36 1.84
CA LEU A 296 15.74 0.52 1.21
C LEU A 296 16.25 1.06 -0.14
N GLN A 297 15.48 0.79 -1.18
CA GLN A 297 15.71 1.11 -2.60
C GLN A 297 14.70 2.12 -3.13
N SER A 298 13.46 2.11 -2.62
CA SER A 298 12.47 3.12 -2.98
C SER A 298 11.61 3.54 -1.79
N PHE A 299 11.20 4.79 -1.81
CA PHE A 299 10.30 5.37 -0.81
C PHE A 299 9.24 6.21 -1.50
N ALA A 300 7.99 6.08 -1.08
CA ALA A 300 6.90 6.88 -1.60
C ALA A 300 5.93 7.34 -0.51
N ILE A 301 5.35 8.53 -0.70
CA ILE A 301 4.20 9.03 0.02
C ILE A 301 3.08 9.20 -0.98
N ARG A 302 1.93 8.58 -0.74
CA ARG A 302 0.72 8.85 -1.51
C ARG A 302 -0.38 9.48 -0.68
N TYR A 303 -1.26 10.12 -1.41
CA TYR A 303 -2.44 10.76 -0.89
C TYR A 303 -3.61 10.44 -1.82
N ALA A 304 -4.71 9.93 -1.25
CA ALA A 304 -5.92 9.56 -2.00
C ALA A 304 -5.68 8.65 -3.23
N GLY A 305 -4.63 7.83 -3.21
CA GLY A 305 -4.25 6.95 -4.32
C GLY A 305 -3.24 7.54 -5.30
N THR A 306 -2.98 8.84 -5.24
CA THR A 306 -2.01 9.53 -6.10
C THR A 306 -0.67 9.67 -5.38
N PRO A 307 0.46 9.32 -6.03
CA PRO A 307 1.78 9.57 -5.47
C PRO A 307 2.03 11.08 -5.37
N VAL A 308 2.26 11.55 -4.15
CA VAL A 308 2.66 12.94 -3.90
C VAL A 308 4.18 13.06 -3.97
N LEU A 309 4.86 12.04 -3.45
CA LEU A 309 6.30 11.92 -3.45
C LEU A 309 6.67 10.48 -3.79
N SER A 310 7.62 10.29 -4.70
CA SER A 310 8.33 9.03 -4.87
C SER A 310 9.82 9.29 -5.09
N CYS A 311 10.68 8.40 -4.63
CA CYS A 311 12.11 8.50 -4.86
C CYS A 311 12.78 7.13 -4.91
N ARG A 312 13.94 7.09 -5.56
CA ARG A 312 14.88 5.96 -5.50
C ARG A 312 15.97 6.28 -4.49
N ILE A 313 16.52 5.25 -3.88
CA ILE A 313 17.61 5.38 -2.92
C ILE A 313 18.72 4.49 -3.43
N ALA A 314 19.81 5.12 -3.86
CA ALA A 314 21.00 4.45 -4.33
C ALA A 314 22.07 4.43 -3.23
N ARG A 315 23.01 3.50 -3.37
CA ARG A 315 24.17 3.38 -2.49
C ARG A 315 25.42 3.64 -3.32
N HIS A 316 26.07 4.76 -3.05
CA HIS A 316 27.34 5.14 -3.67
C HIS A 316 28.43 5.12 -2.61
N THR A 317 29.45 4.27 -2.80
CA THR A 317 30.66 4.25 -1.94
C THR A 317 30.37 4.11 -0.44
N GLY A 318 29.30 3.39 -0.06
CA GLY A 318 28.87 3.23 1.33
C GLY A 318 28.02 4.37 1.89
N LEU A 319 27.94 5.50 1.18
CA LEU A 319 26.98 6.58 1.45
C LEU A 319 25.66 6.28 0.75
N ARG A 320 24.55 6.60 1.41
CA ARG A 320 23.22 6.51 0.81
C ARG A 320 22.86 7.85 0.20
N VAL A 321 22.52 7.82 -1.07
CA VAL A 321 22.14 9.00 -1.85
C VAL A 321 20.68 8.81 -2.23
N VAL A 322 19.85 9.80 -1.91
CA VAL A 322 18.47 9.84 -2.41
C VAL A 322 18.55 10.35 -3.84
N GLU A 323 18.11 9.51 -4.78
CA GLU A 323 18.13 9.78 -6.21
C GLU A 323 16.71 9.85 -6.76
N CYS A 324 16.54 10.52 -7.90
CA CYS A 324 15.28 10.55 -8.63
C CYS A 324 14.07 10.91 -7.75
N ILE A 325 14.18 11.98 -6.97
CA ILE A 325 13.04 12.55 -6.25
C ILE A 325 12.03 13.05 -7.30
N ARG A 326 10.81 12.53 -7.24
CA ARG A 326 9.68 12.95 -8.05
C ARG A 326 8.57 13.44 -7.15
N ILE A 327 8.06 14.61 -7.45
CA ILE A 327 6.96 15.26 -6.74
C ILE A 327 5.84 15.45 -7.78
N ASN A 328 4.62 15.07 -7.45
CA ASN A 328 3.43 15.26 -8.30
C ASN A 328 3.57 14.74 -9.74
N THR A 329 4.03 13.51 -9.94
CA THR A 329 4.09 12.92 -11.29
C THR A 329 3.10 11.78 -11.43
N ASP A 330 2.23 11.85 -12.44
CA ASP A 330 1.37 10.75 -12.93
C ASP A 330 2.18 9.57 -13.55
N ASP A 331 3.48 9.50 -13.26
CA ASP A 331 4.45 8.68 -13.96
C ASP A 331 4.44 7.26 -13.37
N GLU A 332 3.80 6.34 -14.09
CA GLU A 332 3.47 4.96 -13.68
C GLU A 332 4.71 4.06 -13.46
N GLU A 333 5.90 4.49 -13.87
CA GLU A 333 7.08 3.62 -13.99
C GLU A 333 7.75 3.22 -12.66
N LEU A 334 7.56 3.98 -11.58
CA LEU A 334 8.31 3.76 -10.33
C LEU A 334 7.72 2.67 -9.42
N GLU A 335 6.45 2.33 -9.61
CA GLU A 335 5.63 1.73 -8.56
C GLU A 335 5.13 0.33 -8.92
N VAL A 336 5.84 -0.37 -9.80
CA VAL A 336 5.43 -1.69 -10.31
C VAL A 336 5.18 -2.71 -9.18
N TRP A 337 5.83 -2.53 -8.02
CA TRP A 337 5.66 -3.41 -6.85
C TRP A 337 4.37 -3.17 -6.06
N ASN A 338 3.79 -1.96 -6.09
CA ASN A 338 2.53 -1.59 -5.45
C ASN A 338 1.66 -0.82 -6.46
N PRO A 339 0.94 -1.52 -7.35
CA PRO A 339 0.15 -0.88 -8.39
C PRO A 339 -0.93 0.03 -7.78
N PRO A 340 -1.31 1.12 -8.48
CA PRO A 340 -2.31 2.07 -8.02
C PRO A 340 -3.70 1.42 -7.90
N ARG A 341 -4.68 2.20 -7.42
CA ARG A 341 -6.08 1.75 -7.33
C ARG A 341 -6.58 1.32 -8.71
N ASN A 342 -7.36 0.25 -8.78
CA ASN A 342 -7.85 -0.33 -10.05
C ASN A 342 -6.80 -1.03 -10.92
N ALA A 343 -5.52 -1.00 -10.52
CA ALA A 343 -4.48 -1.82 -11.10
C ALA A 343 -4.12 -2.95 -10.12
N THR A 344 -3.93 -4.15 -10.66
CA THR A 344 -3.42 -5.28 -9.88
C THR A 344 -2.02 -5.62 -10.36
N TRP A 345 -1.32 -6.48 -9.63
CA TRP A 345 -0.08 -7.05 -10.15
C TRP A 345 -0.43 -7.75 -11.46
N SER A 346 0.01 -7.18 -12.58
CA SER A 346 -0.20 -7.75 -13.90
C SER A 346 0.39 -9.18 -13.92
N ASN A 347 0.09 -9.98 -14.95
CA ASN A 347 0.58 -11.37 -15.09
C ASN A 347 2.12 -11.52 -15.11
N ILE A 348 2.87 -10.47 -14.79
CA ILE A 348 4.31 -10.45 -14.65
C ILE A 348 4.67 -11.28 -13.40
N PRO A 349 5.50 -12.32 -13.55
CA PRO A 349 6.04 -13.06 -12.41
C PRO A 349 6.70 -12.09 -11.42
N ILE A 350 6.33 -12.17 -10.14
CA ILE A 350 6.91 -11.39 -9.04
C ILE A 350 8.46 -11.37 -9.05
N PRO A 351 9.18 -12.46 -9.41
CA PRO A 351 10.64 -12.41 -9.52
C PRO A 351 11.15 -11.34 -10.48
N GLU A 352 10.45 -11.09 -11.60
CA GLU A 352 10.87 -10.11 -12.61
C GLU A 352 10.67 -8.67 -12.13
N LEU A 353 9.68 -8.42 -11.27
CA LEU A 353 9.41 -7.10 -10.67
C LEU A 353 10.55 -6.60 -9.78
N PHE A 354 11.37 -7.51 -9.23
CA PHE A 354 12.44 -7.18 -8.28
C PHE A 354 13.86 -7.43 -8.83
N LEU A 355 13.98 -7.92 -10.06
CA LEU A 355 15.26 -8.22 -10.70
C LEU A 355 15.75 -7.13 -11.65
N GLN A 356 14.93 -6.09 -11.90
CA GLN A 356 15.39 -4.91 -12.64
C GLN A 356 16.11 -3.96 -11.65
N PRO A 357 17.40 -3.65 -11.90
CA PRO A 357 18.23 -2.83 -11.01
C PRO A 357 17.82 -1.35 -10.95
#